data_AF-A0A2V8J7W7-F1
#
_entry.id   AF-A0A2V8J7W7-F1
#
_cell.length_a   1.000
_cell.length_b   1.000
_cell.length_c   1.000
_cell.angle_alpha   90.00
_cell.angle_beta   90.00
_cell.angle_gamma   90.00
#
_symmetry.space_group_name_H-M   'P 1'
#
loop_
_entity.id
_entity.type
_entity.pdbx_description
1 polymer ?
#
loop_
_entity_poly.entity_id
_entity_poly.type
_entity_poly.pdbx_seq_one_letter_code
_entity_poly.pdbx_strand_id
1 'polypeptide(L)'
;MGFLRWPTQRAKQWVKGFLSTVESDANILAVIAIGSSVRPNVTSLDLDLVVICQNLASFSHCPPMEVDLRKFDAADVRKEVQSGNDLLGWCVKFGVLLFERSAFWTDILREYSNHLPFPSAEVARERAEITKQRVENLLSIGDTEAALEQEISYFTHLARAVLIEHAVYPASRPELPNQLREIGETELADEFSRALESYPHTITS
;
A
#
# COMPACT_ATOMS: atom_id res chain seq x y z
N MET A 1 -10.34 7.56 -16.11
CA MET A 1 -9.62 6.35 -15.64
C MET A 1 -8.51 6.83 -14.73
N GLY A 2 -8.59 6.53 -13.42
CA GLY A 2 -7.78 7.19 -12.39
C GLY A 2 -6.33 6.69 -12.22
N PHE A 3 -5.80 5.92 -13.18
CA PHE A 3 -4.39 5.58 -13.23
C PHE A 3 -3.59 6.70 -13.90
N LEU A 4 -2.52 7.13 -13.24
CA LEU A 4 -1.62 8.16 -13.75
C LEU A 4 -0.45 7.53 -14.50
N ARG A 5 -0.07 6.29 -14.17
CA ARG A 5 1.07 5.57 -14.75
C ARG A 5 0.74 4.08 -14.90
N TRP A 6 1.46 3.42 -15.79
CA TRP A 6 1.36 1.98 -16.02
C TRP A 6 2.76 1.38 -15.99
N PRO A 7 3.01 0.32 -15.20
CA PRO A 7 4.34 -0.29 -15.15
C PRO A 7 4.69 -0.94 -16.49
N THR A 8 3.74 -1.66 -17.11
CA THR A 8 3.90 -2.27 -18.43
C THR A 8 2.63 -2.15 -19.27
N GLN A 9 2.77 -2.27 -20.60
CA GLN A 9 1.63 -2.33 -21.52
C GLN A 9 0.77 -3.59 -21.26
N ARG A 10 1.40 -4.69 -20.82
CA ARG A 10 0.72 -5.93 -20.42
C ARG A 10 -0.19 -5.70 -19.22
N ALA A 11 0.30 -5.04 -18.17
CA ALA A 11 -0.51 -4.68 -17.01
C ALA A 11 -1.72 -3.82 -17.41
N LYS A 12 -1.51 -2.82 -18.28
CA LYS A 12 -2.59 -1.98 -18.80
C LYS A 12 -3.66 -2.76 -19.55
N GLN A 13 -3.26 -3.66 -20.43
CA GLN A 13 -4.20 -4.50 -21.17
C GLN A 13 -4.97 -5.44 -20.25
N TRP A 14 -4.29 -6.06 -19.30
CA TRP A 14 -4.91 -6.95 -18.32
C TRP A 14 -5.93 -6.21 -17.45
N VAL A 15 -5.58 -5.05 -16.87
CA VAL A 15 -6.51 -4.27 -16.04
C VAL A 15 -7.73 -3.82 -16.85
N LYS A 16 -7.54 -3.40 -18.10
CA LYS A 16 -8.68 -3.07 -18.99
C LYS A 16 -9.58 -4.28 -19.23
N GLY A 17 -8.99 -5.44 -19.51
CA GLY A 17 -9.73 -6.69 -19.68
C GLY A 17 -10.49 -7.08 -18.41
N PHE A 18 -9.82 -7.06 -17.27
CA PHE A 18 -10.42 -7.34 -15.97
C PHE A 18 -11.58 -6.38 -15.66
N LEU A 19 -11.40 -5.07 -15.79
CA LEU A 19 -12.46 -4.08 -15.57
C LEU A 19 -13.61 -4.20 -16.57
N SER A 20 -13.40 -4.80 -17.74
CA SER A 20 -14.51 -5.08 -18.67
C SER A 20 -15.37 -6.27 -18.24
N THR A 21 -14.89 -7.15 -17.34
CA THR A 21 -15.63 -8.32 -16.87
C THR A 21 -16.33 -8.08 -15.53
N VAL A 22 -15.89 -7.09 -14.74
CA VAL A 22 -16.42 -6.88 -13.37
C VAL A 22 -17.91 -6.50 -13.33
N GLU A 23 -18.43 -5.85 -14.37
CA GLU A 23 -19.87 -5.52 -14.43
C GLU A 23 -20.73 -6.79 -14.47
N SER A 24 -20.32 -7.76 -15.28
CA SER A 24 -20.99 -9.06 -15.45
C SER A 24 -20.75 -10.04 -14.31
N ASP A 25 -19.69 -9.84 -13.51
CA ASP A 25 -19.40 -10.68 -12.36
C ASP A 25 -20.14 -10.15 -11.12
N ALA A 26 -21.26 -10.79 -10.78
CA ALA A 26 -22.04 -10.45 -9.59
C ALA A 26 -21.27 -10.69 -8.27
N ASN A 27 -20.19 -11.47 -8.29
CA ASN A 27 -19.35 -11.73 -7.12
C ASN A 27 -18.51 -10.50 -6.73
N ILE A 28 -18.13 -9.67 -7.69
CA ILE A 28 -17.29 -8.49 -7.44
C ILE A 28 -18.16 -7.32 -7.01
N LEU A 29 -17.86 -6.80 -5.81
CA LEU A 29 -18.59 -5.67 -5.21
C LEU A 29 -17.84 -4.35 -5.33
N ALA A 30 -16.50 -4.38 -5.30
CA ALA A 30 -15.69 -3.19 -5.53
C ALA A 30 -14.30 -3.53 -6.04
N VAL A 31 -13.73 -2.60 -6.80
CA VAL A 31 -12.32 -2.61 -7.20
C VAL A 31 -11.72 -1.24 -6.91
N ILE A 32 -10.64 -1.23 -6.14
CA ILE A 32 -9.93 -0.02 -5.71
C ILE A 32 -8.47 -0.14 -6.17
N ALA A 33 -7.95 0.90 -6.81
CA ALA A 33 -6.51 1.02 -7.06
C ALA A 33 -5.85 1.84 -5.97
N ILE A 34 -4.66 1.42 -5.56
CA ILE A 34 -3.83 2.11 -4.57
C ILE A 34 -2.38 2.20 -5.07
N GLY A 35 -1.49 2.71 -4.22
CA GLY A 35 -0.06 2.71 -4.49
C GLY A 35 0.37 3.81 -5.47
N SER A 36 1.59 3.67 -5.96
CA SER A 36 2.29 4.68 -6.77
C SER A 36 1.60 4.95 -8.11
N SER A 37 0.94 3.95 -8.71
CA SER A 37 0.32 4.04 -10.05
C SER A 37 -0.84 5.05 -10.15
N VAL A 38 -1.46 5.38 -9.01
CA VAL A 38 -2.58 6.34 -8.91
C VAL A 38 -2.20 7.63 -8.18
N ARG A 39 -0.93 7.80 -7.80
CA ARG A 39 -0.43 9.01 -7.11
C ARG A 39 0.38 9.90 -8.03
N PRO A 40 0.26 11.25 -7.89
CA PRO A 40 1.08 12.17 -8.65
C PRO A 40 2.54 12.06 -8.20
N ASN A 41 3.47 12.30 -9.13
CA ASN A 41 4.90 12.49 -8.85
C ASN A 41 5.64 11.29 -8.22
N VAL A 42 5.11 10.07 -8.28
CA VAL A 42 5.78 8.84 -7.82
C VAL A 42 6.02 7.89 -8.99
N THR A 43 7.23 7.35 -9.13
CA THR A 43 7.52 6.29 -10.12
C THR A 43 6.85 4.99 -9.69
N SER A 44 6.24 4.28 -10.64
CA SER A 44 5.46 3.06 -10.38
C SER A 44 6.09 1.91 -11.17
N LEU A 45 6.57 0.90 -10.44
CA LEU A 45 7.15 -0.33 -10.98
C LEU A 45 6.12 -1.48 -10.97
N ASP A 46 5.07 -1.33 -10.19
CA ASP A 46 3.97 -2.26 -9.99
C ASP A 46 2.62 -1.51 -9.92
N LEU A 47 1.54 -2.28 -9.91
CA LEU A 47 0.18 -1.79 -9.81
C LEU A 47 -0.56 -2.56 -8.72
N ASP A 48 -0.98 -1.85 -7.68
CA ASP A 48 -1.72 -2.42 -6.56
C ASP A 48 -3.23 -2.29 -6.78
N LEU A 49 -3.93 -3.43 -6.76
CA LEU A 49 -5.37 -3.51 -6.78
C LEU A 49 -5.90 -4.21 -5.54
N VAL A 50 -7.01 -3.68 -5.03
CA VAL A 50 -7.85 -4.36 -4.05
C VAL A 50 -9.18 -4.70 -4.72
N VAL A 51 -9.57 -5.97 -4.65
CA VAL A 51 -10.90 -6.44 -5.06
C VAL A 51 -11.65 -6.97 -3.85
N ILE A 52 -12.91 -6.56 -3.73
CA ILE A 52 -13.81 -7.00 -2.69
C ILE A 52 -14.86 -7.90 -3.33
N CYS A 53 -14.95 -9.14 -2.83
CA CYS A 53 -15.81 -10.17 -3.38
C CYS A 53 -16.85 -10.63 -2.35
N GLN A 54 -18.04 -11.00 -2.82
CA GLN A 54 -19.05 -11.65 -2.00
C GLN A 54 -18.62 -13.06 -1.55
N ASN A 55 -17.85 -13.76 -2.38
CA ASN A 55 -17.26 -15.07 -2.12
C ASN A 55 -15.87 -15.14 -2.76
N LEU A 56 -14.83 -15.20 -1.93
CA LEU A 56 -13.44 -15.31 -2.38
C LEU A 56 -13.14 -16.58 -3.19
N ALA A 57 -13.80 -17.70 -2.89
CA ALA A 57 -13.56 -18.97 -3.56
C ALA A 57 -13.97 -18.97 -5.03
N SER A 58 -14.90 -18.09 -5.41
CA SER A 58 -15.38 -17.93 -6.79
C SER A 58 -14.52 -16.97 -7.62
N PHE A 59 -13.55 -16.29 -7.02
CA PHE A 59 -12.69 -15.34 -7.72
C PHE A 59 -11.53 -16.06 -8.44
N SER A 60 -11.52 -16.01 -9.78
CA SER A 60 -10.60 -16.81 -10.62
C SER A 60 -9.64 -15.98 -11.48
N HIS A 61 -9.52 -14.68 -11.28
CA HIS A 61 -8.60 -13.85 -12.06
C HIS A 61 -7.14 -14.02 -11.62
N CYS A 62 -6.26 -14.20 -12.60
CA CYS A 62 -4.81 -14.30 -12.41
C CYS A 62 -4.13 -13.08 -13.03
N PRO A 63 -3.60 -12.14 -12.22
CA PRO A 63 -2.88 -10.97 -12.72
C PRO A 63 -1.49 -11.34 -13.28
N PRO A 64 -0.92 -10.50 -14.17
CA PRO A 64 0.51 -10.57 -14.49
C PRO A 64 1.36 -10.16 -13.27
N MET A 65 2.67 -10.44 -13.31
CA MET A 65 3.55 -10.27 -12.13
C MET A 65 3.62 -8.84 -11.59
N GLU A 66 3.42 -7.85 -12.46
CA GLU A 66 3.49 -6.43 -12.14
C GLU A 66 2.20 -5.89 -11.50
N VAL A 67 1.18 -6.74 -11.34
CA VAL A 67 -0.10 -6.37 -10.72
C VAL A 67 -0.28 -7.17 -9.43
N ASP A 68 -0.11 -6.52 -8.28
CA ASP A 68 -0.45 -7.10 -6.99
C ASP A 68 -1.96 -6.96 -6.77
N LEU A 69 -2.66 -8.09 -6.77
CA LEU A 69 -4.11 -8.14 -6.58
C LEU A 69 -4.44 -8.75 -5.22
N ARG A 70 -4.86 -7.89 -4.30
CA ARG A 70 -5.31 -8.26 -2.96
C ARG A 70 -6.82 -8.42 -2.93
N LYS A 71 -7.27 -9.45 -2.22
CA LYS A 71 -8.66 -9.91 -2.22
C LYS A 71 -9.20 -9.85 -0.81
N PHE A 72 -10.41 -9.31 -0.64
CA PHE A 72 -11.12 -9.29 0.64
C PHE A 72 -12.53 -9.86 0.49
N ASP A 73 -12.97 -10.57 1.53
CA ASP A 73 -14.36 -10.99 1.65
C ASP A 73 -15.21 -9.80 2.11
N ALA A 74 -16.27 -9.49 1.37
CA ALA A 74 -17.19 -8.41 1.67
C ALA A 74 -17.76 -8.47 3.10
N ALA A 75 -17.95 -9.67 3.64
CA ALA A 75 -18.46 -9.87 4.99
C ALA A 75 -17.51 -9.33 6.08
N ASP A 76 -16.20 -9.31 5.80
CA ASP A 76 -15.17 -8.95 6.77
C ASP A 76 -14.66 -7.51 6.61
N VAL A 77 -14.85 -6.88 5.45
CA VAL A 77 -14.25 -5.58 5.12
C VAL A 77 -14.48 -4.52 6.19
N ARG A 78 -15.71 -4.35 6.68
CA ARG A 78 -16.00 -3.33 7.71
C ARG A 78 -15.27 -3.62 9.02
N LYS A 79 -15.26 -4.88 9.45
CA LYS A 79 -14.54 -5.32 10.65
C LYS A 79 -13.04 -5.08 10.51
N GLU A 80 -12.47 -5.36 9.35
CA GLU A 80 -11.05 -5.14 9.07
C GLU A 80 -10.69 -3.64 9.00
N VAL A 81 -11.54 -2.80 8.41
CA VAL A 81 -11.33 -1.33 8.46
C VAL A 81 -11.41 -0.85 9.92
N GLN A 82 -12.40 -1.32 10.68
CA GLN A 82 -12.60 -0.95 12.07
C GLN A 82 -11.45 -1.41 12.99
N SER A 83 -10.77 -2.51 12.65
CA SER A 83 -9.60 -3.02 13.39
C SER A 83 -8.29 -2.31 13.02
N GLY A 84 -8.32 -1.36 12.08
CA GLY A 84 -7.13 -0.62 11.65
C GLY A 84 -6.27 -1.38 10.63
N ASN A 85 -6.86 -2.22 9.78
CA ASN A 85 -6.13 -2.90 8.71
C ASN A 85 -5.43 -1.88 7.78
N ASP A 86 -4.09 -1.92 7.72
CA ASP A 86 -3.26 -0.97 6.96
C ASP A 86 -3.73 -0.80 5.51
N LEU A 87 -3.97 -1.92 4.82
CA LEU A 87 -4.23 -1.94 3.39
C LEU A 87 -5.61 -1.35 3.08
N LEU A 88 -6.65 -1.78 3.80
CA LEU A 88 -7.99 -1.24 3.62
C LEU A 88 -8.08 0.20 4.08
N GLY A 89 -7.36 0.58 5.14
CA GLY A 89 -7.28 1.97 5.56
C GLY A 89 -6.60 2.86 4.52
N TRP A 90 -5.58 2.38 3.81
CA TRP A 90 -5.06 3.10 2.63
C TRP A 90 -6.06 3.16 1.48
N CYS A 91 -6.85 2.12 1.24
CA CYS A 91 -7.93 2.19 0.26
C CYS A 91 -8.92 3.31 0.61
N VAL A 92 -9.26 3.48 1.90
CA VAL A 92 -10.15 4.55 2.36
C VAL A 92 -9.50 5.91 2.20
N LYS A 93 -8.23 6.05 2.61
CA LYS A 93 -7.56 7.35 2.68
C LYS A 93 -7.04 7.85 1.33
N PHE A 94 -6.62 6.93 0.46
CA PHE A 94 -5.84 7.25 -0.72
C PHE A 94 -6.26 6.46 -1.97
N GLY A 95 -7.22 5.56 -1.84
CA GLY A 95 -7.63 4.69 -2.94
C GLY A 95 -8.41 5.44 -4.01
N VAL A 96 -8.25 4.97 -5.24
CA VAL A 96 -9.06 5.38 -6.38
C VAL A 96 -10.07 4.28 -6.65
N LEU A 97 -11.36 4.59 -6.48
CA LEU A 97 -12.44 3.68 -6.83
C LEU A 97 -12.50 3.50 -8.34
N LEU A 98 -12.36 2.26 -8.80
CA LEU A 98 -12.44 1.88 -10.21
C LEU A 98 -13.80 1.31 -10.60
N PHE A 99 -14.41 0.57 -9.68
CA PHE A 99 -15.71 -0.04 -9.86
C PHE A 99 -16.36 -0.28 -8.48
N GLU A 100 -17.68 -0.15 -8.41
CA GLU A 100 -18.46 -0.69 -7.30
C GLU A 100 -19.85 -1.13 -7.73
N ARG A 101 -20.45 -1.99 -6.90
CA ARG A 101 -21.83 -2.43 -7.00
C ARG A 101 -22.62 -1.87 -5.83
N SER A 102 -23.80 -1.33 -6.12
CA SER A 102 -24.77 -0.86 -5.11
C SER A 102 -24.15 0.05 -4.03
N ALA A 103 -23.24 0.95 -4.44
CA ALA A 103 -22.53 1.89 -3.56
C ALA A 103 -21.73 1.23 -2.40
N PHE A 104 -21.34 -0.05 -2.53
CA PHE A 104 -20.70 -0.80 -1.46
C PHE A 104 -19.48 -0.09 -0.85
N TRP A 105 -18.56 0.39 -1.70
CA TRP A 105 -17.35 1.07 -1.22
C TRP A 105 -17.65 2.50 -0.82
N THR A 106 -18.51 3.20 -1.56
CA THR A 106 -18.98 4.54 -1.21
C THR A 106 -19.59 4.60 0.20
N ASP A 107 -20.33 3.59 0.63
CA ASP A 107 -20.88 3.54 1.99
C ASP A 107 -19.80 3.28 3.06
N ILE A 108 -18.75 2.53 2.74
CA ILE A 108 -17.57 2.41 3.60
C ILE A 108 -16.85 3.76 3.70
N LEU A 109 -16.66 4.46 2.58
CA LEU A 109 -16.04 5.79 2.59
C LEU A 109 -16.85 6.78 3.43
N ARG A 110 -18.19 6.80 3.31
CA ARG A 110 -19.05 7.67 4.12
C ARG A 110 -18.92 7.42 5.62
N GLU A 111 -18.83 6.15 6.00
CA GLU A 111 -18.62 5.76 7.39
C GLU A 111 -17.22 6.21 7.82
N TYR A 112 -16.15 5.74 7.19
CA TYR A 112 -14.80 5.83 7.77
C TYR A 112 -13.98 7.06 7.40
N SER A 113 -14.30 7.83 6.35
CA SER A 113 -13.38 8.89 5.85
C SER A 113 -12.99 9.94 6.90
N ASN A 114 -13.88 10.23 7.85
CA ASN A 114 -13.67 11.24 8.90
C ASN A 114 -13.18 10.68 10.23
N HIS A 115 -13.22 9.36 10.42
CA HIS A 115 -12.88 8.71 11.70
C HIS A 115 -12.17 7.38 11.49
N LEU A 116 -11.34 7.29 10.44
CA LEU A 116 -10.63 6.07 10.08
C LEU A 116 -9.69 5.67 11.23
N PRO A 117 -9.83 4.47 11.81
CA PRO A 117 -8.91 3.99 12.84
C PRO A 117 -7.48 3.93 12.30
N PHE A 118 -6.52 4.28 13.14
CA PHE A 118 -5.11 4.09 12.79
C PHE A 118 -4.74 2.61 12.86
N PRO A 119 -3.81 2.16 12.02
CA PRO A 119 -3.05 0.94 12.27
C PRO A 119 -2.39 0.92 13.65
N SER A 120 -1.97 -0.25 14.11
CA SER A 120 -1.24 -0.37 15.37
C SER A 120 0.19 0.15 15.25
N ALA A 121 0.53 1.20 16.01
CA ALA A 121 1.90 1.68 16.15
C ALA A 121 2.81 0.61 16.77
N GLU A 122 2.31 -0.17 17.73
CA GLU A 122 3.06 -1.25 18.38
C GLU A 122 3.49 -2.32 17.38
N VAL A 123 2.58 -2.77 16.51
CA VAL A 123 2.90 -3.72 15.44
C VAL A 123 3.90 -3.12 14.45
N ALA A 124 3.80 -1.82 14.15
CA ALA A 124 4.78 -1.15 13.31
C ALA A 124 6.16 -1.07 13.97
N ARG A 125 6.26 -0.80 15.28
CA ARG A 125 7.52 -0.84 16.06
C ARG A 125 8.13 -2.24 16.05
N GLU A 126 7.33 -3.27 16.32
CA GLU A 126 7.79 -4.66 16.30
C GLU A 126 8.39 -5.04 14.94
N ARG A 127 7.71 -4.68 13.84
CA ARG A 127 8.20 -4.90 12.48
C ARG A 127 9.48 -4.11 12.18
N ALA A 128 9.64 -2.91 12.74
CA ALA A 128 10.87 -2.14 12.63
C ALA A 128 12.02 -2.89 13.31
N GLU A 129 11.85 -3.33 14.56
CA GLU A 129 12.90 -4.06 15.30
C GLU A 129 13.30 -5.37 14.62
N ILE A 130 12.32 -6.16 14.14
CA ILE A 130 12.60 -7.39 13.39
C ILE A 130 13.42 -7.07 12.13
N THR A 131 13.04 -6.02 11.41
CA THR A 131 13.74 -5.64 10.18
C THR A 131 15.15 -5.10 10.48
N LYS A 132 15.33 -4.37 11.57
CA LYS A 132 16.64 -3.89 12.03
C LYS A 132 17.60 -5.06 12.30
N GLN A 133 17.14 -6.09 13.00
CA GLN A 133 17.93 -7.30 13.22
C GLN A 133 18.32 -7.99 11.90
N ARG A 134 17.44 -7.96 10.89
CA ARG A 134 17.76 -8.49 9.55
C ARG A 134 18.84 -7.67 8.86
N VAL A 135 18.80 -6.34 8.93
CA VAL A 135 19.85 -5.46 8.40
C VAL A 135 21.19 -5.83 9.03
N GLU A 136 21.27 -5.92 10.36
CA GLU A 136 22.49 -6.27 11.08
C GLU A 136 23.03 -7.65 10.66
N ASN A 137 22.15 -8.64 10.51
CA ASN A 137 22.53 -9.96 10.05
C ASN A 137 23.07 -9.96 8.61
N LEU A 138 22.42 -9.25 7.69
CA LEU A 138 22.84 -9.16 6.29
C LEU A 138 24.19 -8.45 6.15
N LEU A 139 24.40 -7.36 6.90
CA LEU A 139 25.70 -6.69 6.98
C LEU A 139 26.78 -7.61 7.53
N SER A 140 26.47 -8.44 8.53
CA SER A 140 27.43 -9.37 9.13
C SER A 140 27.95 -10.45 8.16
N ILE A 141 27.13 -10.83 7.17
CA ILE A 141 27.51 -11.78 6.11
C ILE A 141 28.01 -11.08 4.83
N GLY A 142 28.12 -9.75 4.84
CA GLY A 142 28.61 -8.95 3.71
C GLY A 142 27.58 -8.70 2.61
N ASP A 143 26.31 -9.04 2.81
CA ASP A 143 25.23 -8.80 1.84
C ASP A 143 24.70 -7.36 1.97
N THR A 144 25.50 -6.42 1.49
CA THR A 144 25.20 -4.98 1.59
C THR A 144 24.00 -4.56 0.74
N GLU A 145 23.75 -5.22 -0.39
CA GLU A 145 22.62 -4.90 -1.27
C GLU A 145 21.29 -5.27 -0.62
N ALA A 146 21.17 -6.50 -0.10
CA ALA A 146 19.98 -6.91 0.62
C ALA A 146 19.79 -6.10 1.91
N ALA A 147 20.89 -5.72 2.58
CA ALA A 147 20.84 -4.88 3.77
C ALA A 147 20.21 -3.50 3.48
N LEU A 148 20.55 -2.87 2.35
CA LEU A 148 19.95 -1.58 1.94
C LEU A 148 18.44 -1.69 1.72
N GLU A 149 17.96 -2.79 1.10
CA GLU A 149 16.52 -3.00 0.93
C GLU A 149 15.81 -3.17 2.29
N GLN A 150 16.40 -3.93 3.20
CA GLN A 150 15.87 -4.10 4.55
C GLN A 150 15.94 -2.80 5.36
N GLU A 151 16.96 -1.96 5.16
CA GLU A 151 17.09 -0.66 5.83
C GLU A 151 15.92 0.27 5.46
N ILE A 152 15.53 0.31 4.18
CA ILE A 152 14.33 1.04 3.74
C ILE A 152 13.07 0.50 4.42
N SER A 153 12.95 -0.83 4.55
CA SER A 153 11.82 -1.46 5.22
C SER A 153 11.79 -1.11 6.71
N TYR A 154 12.95 -1.08 7.38
CA TYR A 154 13.10 -0.65 8.77
C TYR A 154 12.60 0.77 8.96
N PHE A 155 13.13 1.74 8.19
CA PHE A 155 12.70 3.13 8.29
C PHE A 155 11.23 3.31 7.91
N THR A 156 10.70 2.52 6.96
CA THR A 156 9.26 2.54 6.63
C THR A 156 8.41 2.18 7.85
N HIS A 157 8.76 1.12 8.57
CA HIS A 157 8.03 0.68 9.74
C HIS A 157 8.18 1.64 10.92
N LEU A 158 9.39 2.14 11.16
CA LEU A 158 9.65 3.11 12.22
C LEU A 158 8.90 4.43 11.97
N ALA A 159 8.95 4.97 10.76
CA ALA A 159 8.23 6.18 10.39
C ALA A 159 6.71 6.02 10.59
N ARG A 160 6.14 4.87 10.20
CA ARG A 160 4.72 4.59 10.42
C ARG A 160 4.35 4.60 11.88
N ALA A 161 5.14 3.93 12.74
CA ALA A 161 4.89 3.92 14.17
C ALA A 161 4.87 5.33 14.75
N VAL A 162 5.90 6.13 14.45
CA VAL A 162 6.04 7.51 14.94
C VAL A 162 4.89 8.40 14.46
N LEU A 163 4.50 8.29 13.19
CA LEU A 163 3.36 9.06 12.65
C LEU A 163 2.05 8.68 13.33
N ILE A 164 1.80 7.39 13.54
CA ILE A 164 0.59 6.92 14.24
C ILE A 164 0.57 7.41 15.69
N GLU A 165 1.70 7.36 16.39
CA GLU A 165 1.86 7.89 17.76
C GLU A 165 1.53 9.40 17.83
N HIS A 166 1.75 10.13 16.73
CA HIS A 166 1.40 11.54 16.56
C HIS A 166 0.01 11.77 15.92
N ALA A 167 -0.82 10.73 15.82
CA ALA A 167 -2.14 10.77 15.19
C ALA A 167 -2.13 11.27 13.73
N VAL A 168 -1.04 10.99 13.00
CA VAL A 168 -0.90 11.24 11.56
C VAL A 168 -1.01 9.93 10.79
N TYR A 169 -1.91 9.87 9.81
CA TYR A 169 -2.14 8.65 9.06
C TYR A 169 -0.97 8.45 8.07
N PRO A 170 -0.20 7.35 8.14
CA PRO A 170 0.98 7.21 7.31
C PRO A 170 0.63 7.07 5.82
N ALA A 171 1.30 7.86 4.99
CA ALA A 171 1.20 7.84 3.55
C ALA A 171 2.10 6.74 2.93
N SER A 172 2.31 6.79 1.62
CA SER A 172 3.19 5.84 0.96
C SER A 172 4.66 6.15 1.25
N ARG A 173 5.53 5.14 1.09
CA ARG A 173 6.95 5.20 1.47
C ARG A 173 7.68 6.49 1.04
N PRO A 174 7.56 6.98 -0.21
CA PRO A 174 8.26 8.20 -0.64
C PRO A 174 7.79 9.48 0.05
N GLU A 175 6.58 9.48 0.62
CA GLU A 175 5.97 10.63 1.29
C GLU A 175 6.31 10.68 2.79
N LEU A 176 6.70 9.55 3.38
CA LEU A 176 6.93 9.42 4.83
C LEU A 176 7.97 10.41 5.37
N PRO A 177 9.13 10.67 4.72
CA PRO A 177 10.08 11.66 5.22
C PRO A 177 9.46 13.07 5.38
N ASN A 178 8.59 13.48 4.46
CA ASN A 178 7.94 14.78 4.56
C ASN A 178 6.93 14.83 5.69
N GLN A 179 6.13 13.77 5.87
CA GLN A 179 5.21 13.69 7.02
C GLN A 179 5.96 13.72 8.36
N LEU A 180 7.13 13.07 8.44
CA LEU A 180 7.98 13.13 9.62
C LEU A 180 8.48 14.56 9.90
N ARG A 181 8.93 15.29 8.87
CA ARG A 181 9.30 16.71 9.01
C ARG A 181 8.13 17.57 9.49
N GLU A 182 6.92 17.32 8.99
CA GLU A 182 5.71 18.06 9.40
C GLU A 182 5.38 17.90 10.89
N ILE A 183 5.72 16.76 11.50
CA ILE A 183 5.55 16.52 12.94
C ILE A 183 6.80 16.85 13.78
N GLY A 184 7.88 17.35 13.16
CA GLY A 184 9.12 17.76 13.82
C GLY A 184 10.21 16.67 13.93
N GLU A 185 9.95 15.47 13.42
CA GLU A 185 10.87 14.31 13.46
C GLU A 185 11.94 14.39 12.36
N THR A 186 12.74 15.47 12.41
CA THR A 186 13.64 15.87 11.32
C THR A 186 14.82 14.90 11.14
N GLU A 187 15.41 14.41 12.24
CA GLU A 187 16.54 13.48 12.19
C GLU A 187 16.14 12.16 11.52
N LEU A 188 15.03 11.56 11.95
CA LEU A 188 14.49 10.35 11.36
C LEU A 188 14.10 10.56 9.88
N ALA A 189 13.52 11.72 9.57
CA ALA A 189 13.18 12.07 8.18
C ALA A 189 14.43 12.10 7.29
N ASP A 190 15.52 12.68 7.76
CA ASP A 190 16.76 12.84 6.99
C ASP A 190 17.50 11.50 6.83
N GLU A 191 17.53 10.66 7.87
CA GLU A 191 18.02 9.29 7.76
C GLU A 191 17.23 8.48 6.72
N PHE A 192 15.91 8.58 6.78
CA PHE A 192 15.05 7.86 5.84
C PHE A 192 15.22 8.40 4.41
N SER A 193 15.31 9.72 4.22
CA SER A 193 15.61 10.31 2.91
C SER A 193 16.92 9.77 2.34
N ARG A 194 17.99 9.71 3.15
CA ARG A 194 19.27 9.13 2.71
C ARG A 194 19.14 7.65 2.32
N ALA A 195 18.41 6.85 3.08
CA ALA A 195 18.20 5.44 2.76
C ALA A 195 17.46 5.27 1.42
N LEU A 196 16.43 6.11 1.17
CA LEU A 196 15.70 6.10 -0.11
C LEU A 196 16.57 6.52 -1.31
N GLU A 197 17.46 7.49 -1.11
CA GLU A 197 18.41 7.95 -2.15
C GLU A 197 19.51 6.93 -2.42
N SER A 198 19.93 6.20 -1.39
CA SER A 198 21.03 5.22 -1.45
C SER A 198 20.64 3.90 -2.12
N TYR A 199 19.34 3.67 -2.32
CA TYR A 199 18.84 2.52 -3.05
C TYR A 199 18.58 2.91 -4.50
N PRO A 200 19.52 2.68 -5.43
CA PRO A 200 19.26 2.92 -6.84
C PRO A 200 18.05 2.08 -7.27
N HIS A 201 17.15 2.69 -8.05
CA HIS A 201 16.13 1.97 -8.81
C HIS A 201 16.81 1.11 -9.89
N THR A 202 17.57 0.08 -9.48
CA THR A 202 18.25 -0.83 -10.40
C THR A 202 17.27 -1.92 -10.80
N ILE A 203 16.45 -1.62 -11.81
CA ILE A 203 16.09 -2.65 -12.78
C ILE A 203 16.51 -2.09 -14.13
N THR A 204 17.78 -2.30 -14.45
CA THR A 204 18.26 -2.26 -15.84
C THR A 204 17.46 -3.28 -16.65
N SER A 205 16.70 -2.75 -17.62
CA SER A 205 16.35 -3.31 -18.94
C SER A 205 15.85 -4.75 -19.03
#